data_AF-X8CDL4-F1
#
_entry.id   AF-X8CDL4-F1
#
_cell.length_a   1.000
_cell.length_b   1.000
_cell.length_c   1.000
_cell.angle_alpha   90.00
_cell.angle_beta   90.00
_cell.angle_gamma   90.00
#
_symmetry.space_group_name_H-M   'P 1'
#
loop_
_entity.id
_entity.type
_entity.pdbx_description
1 polymer ?
#
loop_
_entity_poly.entity_id
_entity_poly.type
_entity_poly.pdbx_seq_one_letter_code
_entity_poly.pdbx_strand_id
1 'polypeptide(L)'
;MRRRSATRLRQPAVFAEALFEDARHIEVQIVAAGAHALALGDRDCSVQRRYQKLVEIAPSQAVTDEMRCDLHENAARLCAHVNYRGLATVEFLVAGERFVFLEVNPRIQVEHTVTEEATGVDLVAAQLAIADGTALDDLGLPAGITAHGTDVTGEPARRAESRSRPGSTWRRSTPTDPWFRPREP
;
A
#
# COMPACT_ATOMS: atom_id res chain seq x y z
N MET A 1 -4.45 -10.34 -33.06
CA MET A 1 -4.06 -10.54 -31.64
C MET A 1 -2.56 -10.83 -31.59
N ARG A 2 -1.70 -9.84 -31.32
CA ARG A 2 -0.23 -9.99 -31.41
C ARG A 2 0.34 -10.59 -30.11
N ARG A 3 1.10 -11.68 -30.23
CA ARG A 3 1.83 -12.38 -29.16
C ARG A 3 2.78 -11.42 -28.43
N ARG A 4 2.44 -10.96 -27.22
CA ARG A 4 3.38 -10.30 -26.28
C ARG A 4 3.67 -11.13 -25.03
N SER A 5 2.84 -12.13 -24.73
CA SER A 5 2.92 -12.93 -23.50
C SER A 5 4.01 -14.02 -23.50
N ALA A 6 4.50 -14.44 -24.66
CA ALA A 6 5.34 -15.65 -24.76
C ALA A 6 6.84 -15.45 -24.46
N THR A 7 7.33 -14.22 -24.28
CA THR A 7 8.79 -13.96 -24.22
C THR A 7 9.30 -13.57 -22.82
N ARG A 8 8.43 -13.39 -21.83
CA ARG A 8 8.83 -12.91 -20.49
C ARG A 8 8.35 -13.74 -19.29
N LEU A 9 7.28 -14.53 -19.45
CA LEU A 9 6.68 -15.30 -18.36
C LEU A 9 6.74 -16.80 -18.68
N ARG A 10 7.02 -17.61 -17.66
CA ARG A 10 7.12 -19.08 -17.78
C ARG A 10 5.79 -19.79 -17.99
N GLN A 11 4.65 -19.11 -17.73
CA GLN A 11 3.31 -19.66 -17.97
C GLN A 11 2.53 -18.78 -18.94
N PRO A 12 1.93 -19.36 -19.99
CA PRO A 12 1.26 -18.61 -21.06
C PRO A 12 -0.24 -18.38 -20.81
N ALA A 13 -0.75 -18.69 -19.61
CA ALA A 13 -2.17 -18.53 -19.29
C ALA A 13 -2.59 -17.06 -19.45
N VAL A 14 -3.76 -16.86 -20.05
CA VAL A 14 -4.38 -15.56 -20.23
C VAL A 14 -5.83 -15.64 -19.78
N PHE A 15 -6.32 -14.58 -19.16
CA PHE A 15 -7.72 -14.40 -18.81
C PHE A 15 -8.17 -13.02 -19.30
N ALA A 16 -9.48 -12.78 -19.32
CA ALA A 16 -10.07 -11.51 -19.69
C ALA A 16 -10.89 -10.98 -18.52
N GLU A 17 -10.73 -9.70 -18.21
CA GLU A 17 -11.49 -8.99 -17.19
C GLU A 17 -12.40 -7.96 -17.85
N ALA A 18 -13.46 -7.57 -17.14
CA ALA A 18 -14.26 -6.43 -17.55
C ALA A 18 -13.41 -5.15 -17.51
N LEU A 19 -13.50 -4.34 -18.56
CA LEU A 19 -12.83 -3.05 -18.57
C LEU A 19 -13.52 -2.11 -17.56
N PHE A 20 -12.76 -1.62 -16.59
CA PHE A 20 -13.23 -0.62 -15.64
C PHE A 20 -12.72 0.75 -16.08
N GLU A 21 -13.57 1.49 -16.78
CA GLU A 21 -13.23 2.79 -17.38
C GLU A 21 -13.05 3.89 -16.30
N ASP A 22 -12.19 4.87 -16.60
CA ASP A 22 -11.85 6.01 -15.73
C ASP A 22 -11.45 5.61 -14.29
N ALA A 23 -10.90 4.40 -14.15
CA ALA A 23 -10.52 3.85 -12.88
C ALA A 23 -9.26 4.49 -12.32
N ARG A 24 -9.29 4.74 -11.02
CA ARG A 24 -8.12 5.01 -10.19
C ARG A 24 -7.55 3.71 -9.66
N HIS A 25 -6.23 3.67 -9.54
CA HIS A 25 -5.52 2.54 -8.95
C HIS A 25 -5.25 2.86 -7.49
N ILE A 26 -6.03 2.26 -6.59
CA ILE A 26 -5.90 2.44 -5.14
C ILE A 26 -5.41 1.15 -4.54
N GLU A 27 -4.47 1.24 -3.61
CA GLU A 27 -3.89 0.07 -2.99
C GLU A 27 -3.74 0.23 -1.48
N VAL A 28 -3.87 -0.87 -0.75
CA VAL A 28 -3.82 -0.90 0.72
C VAL A 28 -2.59 -1.69 1.17
N GLN A 29 -1.76 -1.06 2.00
CA GLN A 29 -0.65 -1.72 2.66
C GLN A 29 -1.14 -2.58 3.83
N ILE A 30 -0.79 -3.87 3.80
CA ILE A 30 -1.06 -4.83 4.86
C ILE A 30 0.23 -5.22 5.59
N VAL A 31 0.14 -5.35 6.91
CA VAL A 31 1.10 -6.07 7.75
C VAL A 31 0.35 -7.24 8.40
N ALA A 32 0.82 -8.47 8.24
CA ALA A 32 0.12 -9.65 8.73
C ALA A 32 1.03 -10.67 9.43
N ALA A 33 0.48 -11.30 10.48
CA ALA A 33 1.10 -12.32 11.30
C ALA A 33 0.21 -13.58 11.39
N GLY A 34 -0.10 -14.20 10.25
CA GLY A 34 -0.99 -15.36 10.17
C GLY A 34 -2.45 -14.92 10.06
N ALA A 35 -3.31 -15.36 10.98
CA ALA A 35 -4.73 -15.00 10.98
C ALA A 35 -5.00 -13.54 11.40
N HIS A 36 -3.98 -12.80 11.87
CA HIS A 36 -4.08 -11.40 12.28
C HIS A 36 -3.44 -10.49 11.22
N ALA A 37 -4.19 -9.55 10.66
CA ALA A 37 -3.72 -8.59 9.67
C ALA A 37 -4.17 -7.16 10.00
N LEU A 38 -3.31 -6.19 9.73
CA LEU A 38 -3.58 -4.75 9.85
C LEU A 38 -3.51 -4.08 8.48
N ALA A 39 -4.54 -3.32 8.14
CA ALA A 39 -4.49 -2.33 7.06
C ALA A 39 -3.82 -1.05 7.57
N LEU A 40 -2.56 -0.85 7.18
CA LEU A 40 -1.71 0.23 7.69
C LEU A 40 -2.01 1.59 7.02
N GLY A 41 -2.50 1.59 5.80
CA GLY A 41 -2.79 2.79 5.03
C GLY A 41 -2.98 2.49 3.54
N ASP A 42 -3.45 3.49 2.79
CA ASP A 42 -3.68 3.38 1.35
C ASP A 42 -2.82 4.35 0.54
N ARG A 43 -2.68 4.04 -0.75
CA ARG A 43 -1.96 4.85 -1.74
C ARG A 43 -2.80 5.01 -3.01
N ASP A 44 -2.70 6.19 -3.63
CA ASP A 44 -3.15 6.42 -5.01
C ASP A 44 -1.97 6.29 -5.97
N CYS A 45 -2.04 5.29 -6.85
CA CYS A 45 -1.02 4.95 -7.85
C CYS A 45 -1.57 5.13 -9.29
N SER A 46 -2.58 5.97 -9.47
CA SER A 46 -3.29 6.14 -10.75
C SER A 46 -2.42 6.81 -11.83
N VAL A 47 -1.39 7.56 -11.44
CA VAL A 47 -0.50 8.24 -12.39
C VAL A 47 0.47 7.21 -12.96
N GLN A 48 0.10 6.64 -14.11
CA GLN A 48 0.86 5.59 -14.77
C GLN A 48 1.14 5.94 -16.23
N ARG A 49 2.28 5.46 -16.76
CA ARG A 49 2.59 5.52 -18.19
C ARG A 49 2.96 4.14 -18.70
N ARG A 50 2.20 3.64 -19.67
CA ARG A 50 2.43 2.30 -20.27
C ARG A 50 2.54 1.20 -19.21
N TYR A 51 1.62 1.19 -18.24
CA TYR A 51 1.56 0.21 -17.14
C TYR A 51 2.73 0.29 -16.16
N GLN A 52 3.31 1.48 -15.98
CA GLN A 52 4.36 1.75 -15.00
C GLN A 52 3.88 2.87 -14.09
N LYS A 53 3.86 2.64 -12.78
CA LYS A 53 3.58 3.67 -11.77
C LYS A 53 4.66 4.77 -11.85
N LEU A 54 4.22 6.03 -11.87
CA LEU A 54 5.10 7.21 -11.98
C LEU A 54 5.08 8.07 -10.73
N VAL A 55 3.91 8.18 -10.10
CA VAL A 55 3.70 8.98 -8.89
C VAL A 55 2.73 8.24 -7.99
N GLU A 56 3.11 8.11 -6.73
CA GLU A 56 2.33 7.45 -5.69
C GLU A 56 2.14 8.42 -4.51
N ILE A 57 0.90 8.53 -4.03
CA ILE A 57 0.52 9.47 -2.96
C ILE A 57 -0.11 8.71 -1.81
N ALA A 58 0.37 8.93 -0.60
CA ALA A 58 -0.18 8.39 0.65
C ALA A 58 -0.57 9.53 1.61
N PRO A 59 -1.74 9.48 2.27
CA PRO A 59 -2.88 8.63 1.92
C PRO A 59 -3.54 9.06 0.60
N SER A 60 -4.30 8.18 -0.03
CA SER A 60 -5.12 8.49 -1.20
C SER A 60 -6.08 9.63 -0.90
N GLN A 61 -6.09 10.63 -1.79
CA GLN A 61 -7.02 11.76 -1.75
C GLN A 61 -8.29 11.51 -2.58
N ALA A 62 -8.38 10.34 -3.22
CA ALA A 62 -9.39 10.05 -4.22
C ALA A 62 -10.55 9.18 -3.72
N VAL A 63 -10.48 8.73 -2.47
CA VAL A 63 -11.51 7.88 -1.84
C VAL A 63 -12.17 8.61 -0.67
N THR A 64 -13.48 8.40 -0.53
CA THR A 64 -14.23 8.85 0.65
C THR A 64 -13.82 8.05 1.87
N ASP A 65 -14.15 8.54 3.07
CA ASP A 65 -13.83 7.82 4.31
C ASP A 65 -14.57 6.47 4.40
N GLU A 66 -15.82 6.42 3.94
CA GLU A 66 -16.62 5.19 3.84
C GLU A 66 -15.95 4.17 2.90
N MET A 67 -15.58 4.59 1.69
CA MET A 67 -14.88 3.71 0.75
C MET A 67 -13.52 3.27 1.28
N ARG A 68 -12.80 4.16 1.98
CA ARG A 68 -11.52 3.80 2.62
C ARG A 68 -11.72 2.70 3.66
N CYS A 69 -12.78 2.79 4.46
CA CYS A 69 -13.19 1.73 5.38
C CYS A 69 -13.37 0.41 4.63
N ASP A 70 -14.22 0.40 3.60
CA ASP A 70 -14.49 -0.81 2.84
C ASP A 70 -13.21 -1.42 2.23
N LEU A 71 -12.36 -0.61 1.61
CA LEU A 71 -11.11 -1.06 1.00
C LEU A 71 -10.17 -1.69 2.05
N HIS A 72 -10.01 -1.05 3.20
CA HIS A 72 -9.14 -1.52 4.28
C HIS A 72 -9.70 -2.79 4.93
N GLU A 73 -11.01 -2.86 5.18
CA GLU A 73 -11.65 -4.08 5.69
C GLU A 73 -11.46 -5.26 4.73
N ASN A 74 -11.74 -5.06 3.44
CA ASN A 74 -11.61 -6.13 2.44
C ASN A 74 -10.16 -6.61 2.31
N ALA A 75 -9.19 -5.69 2.32
CA ALA A 75 -7.78 -6.03 2.25
C ALA A 75 -7.29 -6.79 3.50
N ALA A 76 -7.65 -6.33 4.71
CA ALA A 76 -7.28 -6.99 5.96
C ALA A 76 -7.93 -8.39 6.06
N ARG A 77 -9.24 -8.51 5.76
CA ARG A 77 -9.96 -9.80 5.73
C ARG A 77 -9.31 -10.79 4.77
N LEU A 78 -8.97 -10.35 3.55
CA LEU A 78 -8.34 -11.21 2.54
C LEU A 78 -7.04 -11.83 3.07
N CYS A 79 -6.15 -11.01 3.63
CA CYS A 79 -4.86 -11.48 4.14
C CYS A 79 -5.01 -12.35 5.40
N ALA A 80 -5.90 -11.97 6.33
CA ALA A 80 -6.18 -12.76 7.53
C ALA A 80 -6.78 -14.14 7.19
N HIS A 81 -7.73 -14.19 6.25
CA HIS A 81 -8.41 -15.42 5.83
C HIS A 81 -7.45 -16.47 5.26
N VAL A 82 -6.44 -16.03 4.49
CA VAL A 82 -5.43 -16.93 3.91
C VAL A 82 -4.25 -17.19 4.83
N ASN A 83 -4.32 -16.74 6.10
CA ASN A 83 -3.24 -16.82 7.09
C ASN A 83 -1.91 -16.24 6.58
N TYR A 84 -1.97 -15.09 5.90
CA TYR A 84 -0.79 -14.47 5.31
C TYR A 84 0.21 -14.01 6.39
N ARG A 85 1.50 -14.14 6.11
CA ARG A 85 2.58 -13.68 7.00
C ARG A 85 3.56 -12.82 6.23
N GLY A 86 3.76 -11.58 6.68
CA GLY A 86 4.65 -10.60 6.06
C GLY A 86 3.92 -9.33 5.62
N LEU A 87 4.50 -8.66 4.63
CA LEU A 87 3.91 -7.47 4.00
C LEU A 87 3.22 -7.84 2.69
N ALA A 88 2.00 -7.33 2.51
CA ALA A 88 1.29 -7.42 1.23
C ALA A 88 0.74 -6.07 0.84
N THR A 89 0.56 -5.86 -0.45
CA THR A 89 -0.28 -4.79 -0.98
C THR A 89 -1.48 -5.40 -1.67
N VAL A 90 -2.68 -4.97 -1.32
CA VAL A 90 -3.92 -5.36 -2.00
C VAL A 90 -4.32 -4.21 -2.91
N GLU A 91 -4.39 -4.46 -4.21
CA GLU A 91 -4.65 -3.46 -5.24
C GLU A 91 -6.12 -3.52 -5.70
N PHE A 92 -6.70 -2.35 -5.90
CA PHE A 92 -8.08 -2.14 -6.30
C PHE A 92 -8.18 -1.13 -7.45
N LEU A 93 -9.20 -1.31 -8.28
CA LEU A 93 -9.64 -0.29 -9.22
C LEU A 93 -10.86 0.41 -8.66
N VAL A 94 -10.85 1.74 -8.65
CA VAL A 94 -11.91 2.59 -8.05
C VAL A 94 -12.47 3.55 -9.10
N ALA A 95 -13.80 3.61 -9.24
CA ALA A 95 -14.49 4.55 -10.13
C ALA A 95 -15.84 4.97 -9.53
N GLY A 96 -15.99 6.26 -9.24
CA GLY A 96 -17.15 6.79 -8.50
C GLY A 96 -17.21 6.17 -7.11
N GLU A 97 -18.35 5.58 -6.76
CA GLU A 97 -18.59 4.90 -5.48
C GLU A 97 -18.34 3.38 -5.54
N ARG A 98 -17.79 2.88 -6.66
CA ARG A 98 -17.54 1.45 -6.85
C ARG A 98 -16.05 1.16 -6.84
N PHE A 99 -15.69 0.01 -6.28
CA PHE A 99 -14.36 -0.55 -6.39
C PHE A 99 -14.41 -2.04 -6.73
N VAL A 100 -13.33 -2.54 -7.32
CA VAL A 100 -13.12 -3.97 -7.58
C VAL A 100 -11.71 -4.35 -7.17
N PHE A 101 -11.56 -5.56 -6.64
CA PHE A 101 -10.24 -6.17 -6.41
C PHE A 101 -9.52 -6.39 -7.75
N LEU A 102 -8.22 -6.13 -7.78
CA LEU A 102 -7.35 -6.35 -8.93
C LEU A 102 -6.34 -7.46 -8.66
N GLU A 103 -5.43 -7.23 -7.71
CA GLU A 103 -4.38 -8.19 -7.39
C GLU A 103 -3.85 -8.06 -5.96
N VAL A 104 -3.05 -9.04 -5.54
CA VAL A 104 -2.23 -8.95 -4.34
C VAL A 104 -0.76 -9.01 -4.75
N ASN A 105 0.05 -8.09 -4.23
CA ASN A 105 1.49 -8.15 -4.27
C ASN A 105 2.00 -8.64 -2.90
N PRO A 106 2.31 -9.94 -2.72
CA PRO A 106 2.74 -10.52 -1.43
C PRO A 106 4.22 -10.24 -1.15
N ARG A 107 4.62 -8.98 -1.29
CA ARG A 107 5.98 -8.47 -1.12
C ARG A 107 5.94 -6.97 -0.87
N ILE A 108 7.02 -6.45 -0.30
CA ILE A 108 7.26 -5.01 -0.31
C ILE A 108 7.34 -4.47 -1.76
N GLN A 109 6.79 -3.27 -1.96
CA GLN A 109 6.82 -2.57 -3.23
C GLN A 109 7.76 -1.35 -3.17
N VAL A 110 8.09 -0.76 -4.31
CA VAL A 110 9.07 0.34 -4.39
C VAL A 110 8.54 1.58 -3.64
N GLU A 111 7.24 1.78 -3.74
CA GLU A 111 6.43 2.87 -3.18
C GLU A 111 6.09 2.71 -1.68
N HIS A 112 6.66 1.73 -0.98
CA HIS A 112 6.42 1.58 0.47
C HIS A 112 6.84 2.84 1.26
N THR A 113 7.85 3.57 0.79
CA THR A 113 8.44 4.75 1.44
C THR A 113 7.42 5.87 1.71
N VAL A 114 6.44 6.08 0.83
CA VAL A 114 5.39 7.09 1.10
C VAL A 114 4.44 6.65 2.21
N THR A 115 4.25 5.35 2.40
CA THR A 115 3.50 4.82 3.55
C THR A 115 4.30 4.96 4.84
N GLU A 116 5.60 4.68 4.80
CA GLU A 116 6.49 4.89 5.97
C GLU A 116 6.49 6.35 6.41
N GLU A 117 6.58 7.30 5.48
CA GLU A 117 6.52 8.73 5.80
C GLU A 117 5.15 9.17 6.31
N ALA A 118 4.05 8.62 5.76
CA ALA A 118 2.70 8.94 6.20
C ALA A 118 2.35 8.38 7.58
N THR A 119 2.90 7.22 7.95
CA THR A 119 2.52 6.46 9.15
C THR A 119 3.57 6.48 10.26
N GLY A 120 4.83 6.76 9.91
CA GLY A 120 5.97 6.67 10.80
C GLY A 120 6.46 5.24 11.06
N VAL A 121 5.97 4.25 10.32
CA VAL A 121 6.35 2.83 10.46
C VAL A 121 7.50 2.50 9.52
N ASP A 122 8.54 1.83 10.01
CA ASP A 122 9.57 1.19 9.19
C ASP A 122 9.06 -0.20 8.75
N LEU A 123 8.67 -0.30 7.48
CA LEU A 123 8.05 -1.50 6.92
C LEU A 123 9.08 -2.62 6.75
N VAL A 124 10.32 -2.30 6.43
CA VAL A 124 11.38 -3.32 6.30
C VAL A 124 11.66 -3.95 7.66
N ALA A 125 11.77 -3.14 8.72
CA ALA A 125 11.95 -3.63 10.09
C ALA A 125 10.75 -4.47 10.56
N ALA A 126 9.52 -4.01 10.29
CA ALA A 126 8.31 -4.77 10.58
C ALA A 126 8.29 -6.12 9.86
N GLN A 127 8.70 -6.17 8.58
CA GLN A 127 8.76 -7.41 7.81
C GLN A 127 9.76 -8.42 8.42
N LEU A 128 10.94 -7.95 8.83
CA LEU A 128 11.95 -8.79 9.48
C LEU A 128 11.46 -9.31 10.84
N ALA A 129 10.86 -8.45 11.66
CA ALA A 129 10.30 -8.84 12.95
C ALA A 129 9.18 -9.89 12.80
N ILE A 130 8.31 -9.74 11.80
CA ILE A 130 7.33 -10.77 11.43
C ILE A 130 8.02 -12.06 10.98
N ALA A 131 9.08 -12.00 10.19
CA ALA A 131 9.82 -13.20 9.80
C ALA A 131 10.44 -13.93 11.01
N ASP A 132 10.85 -13.19 12.04
CA ASP A 132 11.44 -13.70 13.29
C ASP A 132 10.43 -14.27 14.29
N GLY A 133 9.13 -14.23 13.99
CA GLY A 133 8.11 -14.82 14.86
C GLY A 133 7.25 -13.81 15.62
N THR A 134 7.60 -12.52 15.60
CA THR A 134 6.90 -11.46 16.35
C THR A 134 5.40 -11.43 16.01
N ALA A 135 4.56 -11.30 17.03
CA ALA A 135 3.11 -11.14 16.84
C ALA A 135 2.80 -9.71 16.38
N LEU A 136 1.67 -9.52 15.70
CA LEU A 136 1.30 -8.20 15.16
C LEU A 136 1.16 -7.13 16.26
N ASP A 137 0.60 -7.51 17.41
CA ASP A 137 0.37 -6.61 18.56
C ASP A 137 1.68 -6.14 19.22
N ASP A 138 2.75 -6.93 19.09
CA ASP A 138 4.06 -6.63 19.69
C ASP A 138 4.89 -5.65 18.85
N LEU A 139 4.46 -5.35 17.62
CA LEU A 139 5.20 -4.47 16.70
C LEU A 139 5.02 -2.97 16.98
N GLY A 140 4.09 -2.58 17.86
CA GLY A 140 3.82 -1.17 18.15
C GLY A 140 3.32 -0.37 16.94
N LEU A 141 2.59 -1.03 16.03
CA LEU A 141 2.00 -0.40 14.85
C LEU A 141 0.90 0.61 15.24
N PRO A 142 0.68 1.66 14.42
CA PRO A 142 -0.40 2.61 14.66
C PRO A 142 -1.78 1.94 14.54
N ALA A 143 -2.79 2.58 15.10
CA ALA A 143 -4.16 2.13 14.96
C ALA A 143 -4.61 2.15 13.49
N GLY A 144 -5.39 1.14 13.12
CA GLY A 144 -5.99 0.98 11.80
C GLY A 144 -7.04 -0.12 11.85
N ILE A 145 -7.58 -0.49 10.69
CA ILE A 145 -8.49 -1.64 10.59
C ILE A 145 -7.68 -2.92 10.73
N THR A 146 -8.08 -3.76 11.68
CA THR A 146 -7.50 -5.08 11.91
C THR A 146 -8.52 -6.17 11.60
N ALA A 147 -8.02 -7.31 11.12
CA ALA A 147 -8.80 -8.51 10.90
C ALA A 147 -8.17 -9.70 11.63
N HIS A 148 -9.01 -10.48 12.31
CA HIS A 148 -8.67 -11.77 12.89
C HIS A 148 -9.56 -12.86 12.28
N GLY A 149 -9.05 -13.60 11.31
CA GLY A 149 -9.88 -14.50 10.51
C GLY A 149 -10.96 -13.71 9.75
N THR A 150 -12.23 -13.87 10.14
CA THR A 150 -13.38 -13.15 9.54
C THR A 150 -13.77 -11.89 10.31
N ASP A 151 -13.35 -11.77 11.57
CA ASP A 151 -13.73 -10.67 12.43
C ASP A 151 -12.89 -9.45 12.10
N VAL A 152 -13.53 -8.28 11.98
CA VAL A 152 -12.88 -7.01 11.64
C VAL A 152 -13.27 -5.95 12.64
N THR A 153 -12.28 -5.15 13.04
CA THR A 153 -12.46 -4.06 14.00
C THR A 153 -11.57 -2.88 13.64
N GLY A 154 -11.86 -1.72 14.23
CA GLY A 154 -11.05 -0.52 14.10
C GLY A 154 -11.60 0.45 13.06
N GLU A 155 -10.84 1.50 12.83
CA GLU A 155 -11.16 2.58 11.89
C GLU A 155 -9.97 2.74 10.94
N PRO A 156 -10.17 3.17 9.69
CA PRO A 156 -9.07 3.36 8.76
C PRO A 156 -7.96 4.23 9.34
N ALA A 157 -6.71 3.91 9.00
CA ALA A 157 -5.57 4.72 9.37
C ALA A 157 -5.81 6.17 8.91
N ARG A 158 -6.02 7.08 9.88
CA ARG A 158 -6.28 8.49 9.60
C ARG A 158 -4.99 9.14 9.12
N ARG A 159 -5.14 10.18 8.29
CA ARG A 159 -4.04 11.09 7.95
C ARG A 159 -3.35 11.51 9.25
N ALA A 160 -2.06 11.21 9.38
CA ALA A 160 -1.29 11.73 10.50
C ALA A 160 -1.40 13.27 10.45
N GLU A 161 -2.07 13.87 11.43
CA GLU A 161 -1.87 15.27 11.74
C GLU A 161 -0.36 15.46 11.93
N SER A 162 0.21 16.54 11.41
CA SER A 162 1.65 16.74 11.37
C SER A 162 2.28 16.55 12.75
N ARG A 163 2.74 15.34 13.06
CA ARG A 163 3.50 15.09 14.28
C ARG A 163 4.85 15.71 14.03
N SER A 164 5.16 16.78 14.76
CA SER A 164 6.54 17.21 14.93
C SER A 164 7.28 16.02 15.55
N ARG A 165 8.14 15.36 14.77
CA ARG A 165 8.99 14.27 15.25
C ARG A 165 9.94 14.87 16.30
N PRO A 166 9.92 14.45 17.58
CA PRO A 166 11.04 14.72 18.46
C PRO A 166 12.17 13.76 18.04
N GLY A 167 13.17 14.27 17.32
CA GLY A 167 14.47 13.61 17.22
C GLY A 167 14.87 12.97 15.88
N SER A 168 14.12 13.08 14.78
CA SER A 168 14.67 12.71 13.46
C SER A 168 15.49 13.87 12.89
N THR A 169 16.81 13.86 13.10
CA THR A 169 17.71 14.77 12.39
C THR A 169 17.92 14.28 10.95
N TRP A 170 16.93 14.47 10.09
CA TRP A 170 17.19 14.57 8.66
C TRP A 170 17.81 15.94 8.41
N ARG A 171 19.14 16.00 8.42
CA ARG A 171 19.87 17.19 8.02
C ARG A 171 19.59 17.38 6.52
N ARG A 172 18.87 18.44 6.15
CA ARG A 172 18.81 18.90 4.75
C ARG A 172 20.24 19.20 4.31
N SER A 173 20.85 18.30 3.55
CA SER A 173 21.93 18.69 2.66
C SER A 173 21.28 19.31 1.43
N THR A 174 21.63 20.55 1.13
CA THR A 174 21.49 21.05 -0.24
C THR A 174 22.22 20.09 -1.18
N PRO A 175 21.62 19.65 -2.30
CA PRO A 175 22.36 18.90 -3.31
C PRO A 175 23.58 19.73 -3.71
N THR A 176 24.79 19.29 -3.37
CA THR A 176 26.05 19.92 -3.82
C THR A 176 26.41 19.45 -5.23
N ASP A 177 25.41 19.02 -6.01
CA ASP A 177 25.61 18.54 -7.36
C ASP A 177 25.91 19.76 -8.26
N PRO A 178 27.08 19.82 -8.93
CA PRO A 178 27.41 20.91 -9.84
C PRO A 178 26.43 21.08 -11.01
N TRP A 179 25.52 20.12 -11.22
CA TRP A 179 24.50 20.16 -12.26
C TRP A 179 23.16 20.77 -11.81
N PHE A 180 22.94 21.01 -10.51
CA PHE A 180 21.74 21.68 -10.00
C PHE A 180 21.98 23.20 -9.86
N ARG A 181 21.55 23.97 -10.86
CA ARG A 181 21.39 25.43 -10.71
C ARG A 181 19.91 25.76 -10.49
N PRO A 182 19.51 26.26 -9.30
CA PRO A 182 18.21 26.88 -9.16
C PRO A 182 18.09 28.03 -10.16
N ARG A 183 16.99 28.09 -10.90
CA ARG A 183 16.63 29.32 -11.62
C ARG A 183 16.13 30.32 -10.59
N GLU A 184 16.80 31.45 -10.48
CA GLU A 184 16.27 32.60 -9.73
C GLU A 184 15.03 33.18 -10.43
N PRO A 185 14.12 33.81 -9.68
CA PRO A 185 12.81 34.26 -10.14
C PRO A 185 12.85 35.33 -11.25
#